data_AF-A0A940PFT9-F1
#
_entry.id   AF-A0A940PFT9-F1
#
_cell.length_a   1.000
_cell.length_b   1.000
_cell.length_c   1.000
_cell.angle_alpha   90.00
_cell.angle_beta   90.00
_cell.angle_gamma   90.00
#
_symmetry.space_group_name_H-M   'P 1'
#
loop_
_entity.id
_entity.type
_entity.pdbx_description
1 polymer ?
#
loop_
_entity_poly.entity_id
_entity_poly.type
_entity_poly.pdbx_seq_one_letter_code
_entity_poly.pdbx_strand_id
1 'polypeptide(L)'
;MDSNKLNKGTYRSFQNNGLYVIPVSSRSKDPMFPFASAPVEAALSGPAFTPNEQTLFLSVRHPGEASQGSSQPTSKWPHRSGDRIPRSALVAVTRPIL
;
A
#
# COMPACT_ATOMS: atom_id res chain seq x y z
N MET A 1 -0.43 10.98 -6.93
CA MET A 1 0.99 11.25 -6.64
C MET A 1 1.78 10.63 -7.78
N ASP A 2 2.77 11.31 -8.33
CA ASP A 2 3.51 10.82 -9.51
C ASP A 2 4.54 9.76 -9.10
N SER A 3 4.34 8.53 -9.59
CA SER A 3 5.19 7.38 -9.29
C SER A 3 6.65 7.57 -9.69
N ASN A 4 6.94 8.45 -10.66
CA ASN A 4 8.33 8.73 -11.07
C ASN A 4 9.14 9.51 -10.02
N LYS A 5 8.46 10.18 -9.09
CA LYS A 5 9.06 11.00 -8.03
C LYS A 5 9.16 10.26 -6.69
N LEU A 6 8.44 9.15 -6.52
CA LEU A 6 8.51 8.34 -5.30
C LEU A 6 9.95 7.90 -5.02
N ASN A 7 10.33 7.90 -3.75
CA ASN A 7 11.64 7.46 -3.27
C ASN A 7 12.84 8.27 -3.80
N LYS A 8 12.63 9.43 -4.43
CA LYS A 8 13.68 10.27 -5.05
C LYS A 8 13.61 11.72 -4.57
N GLY A 9 14.75 12.41 -4.58
CA GLY A 9 14.86 13.83 -4.26
C GLY A 9 14.17 14.19 -2.94
N THR A 10 13.36 15.25 -2.96
CA THR A 10 12.57 15.74 -1.81
C THR A 10 11.60 14.69 -1.25
N TYR A 11 11.19 13.69 -2.06
CA TYR A 11 10.23 12.67 -1.64
C TYR A 11 10.88 11.40 -1.08
N ARG A 12 12.22 11.34 -1.02
CA ARG A 12 12.95 10.14 -0.59
C ARG A 12 12.58 9.66 0.82
N SER A 13 12.28 10.58 1.74
CA SER A 13 11.91 10.24 3.12
C SER A 13 10.51 9.67 3.26
N PHE A 14 9.59 9.94 2.33
CA PHE A 14 8.20 9.47 2.41
C PHE A 14 8.02 8.02 2.00
N GLN A 15 9.00 7.42 1.33
CA GLN A 15 8.97 6.03 0.87
C GLN A 15 7.79 5.76 -0.10
N ASN A 16 7.31 4.52 -0.19
CA ASN A 16 6.10 4.17 -0.95
C ASN A 16 4.85 4.77 -0.27
N ASN A 17 3.74 4.83 -1.02
CA ASN A 17 2.44 5.21 -0.46
C ASN A 17 2.10 4.36 0.79
N GLY A 18 1.50 4.97 1.81
CA GLY A 18 1.26 4.30 3.09
C GLY A 18 -0.16 4.52 3.61
N LEU A 19 -0.60 3.57 4.43
CA LEU A 19 -1.77 3.70 5.28
C LEU A 19 -1.29 4.01 6.70
N TYR A 20 -1.85 5.07 7.28
CA TYR A 20 -1.51 5.54 8.62
C TYR A 20 -2.76 5.59 9.50
N VAL A 21 -2.58 5.36 10.80
CA VAL A 21 -3.61 5.47 11.83
C VAL A 21 -3.32 6.72 12.66
N ILE A 22 -4.31 7.60 12.76
CA ILE A 22 -4.25 8.83 13.55
C ILE A 22 -5.26 8.67 14.70
N PRO A 23 -4.83 8.52 15.95
CA PRO A 23 -5.75 8.46 17.08
C PRO A 23 -6.42 9.82 17.27
N VAL A 24 -7.74 9.80 17.43
CA VAL A 24 -8.53 11.00 17.71
C VAL A 24 -8.57 11.36 19.20
N SER A 25 -8.14 10.45 20.08
CA SER A 25 -8.12 10.68 21.53
C SER A 25 -6.79 11.31 21.98
N SER A 26 -6.88 12.30 22.87
CA SER A 26 -5.74 13.07 23.44
C SER A 26 -4.73 12.27 24.28
N ARG A 27 -4.89 10.95 24.41
CA ARG A 27 -3.99 10.09 25.20
C ARG A 27 -2.80 9.54 24.43
N SER A 28 -2.75 9.66 23.09
CA SER A 28 -1.58 9.23 22.32
C SER A 28 -0.53 10.34 22.30
N LYS A 29 0.72 9.98 22.64
CA LYS A 29 1.87 10.90 22.52
C LYS A 29 2.31 11.08 21.06
N ASP A 30 2.09 10.06 20.23
CA ASP A 30 2.37 10.13 18.80
C ASP A 30 1.11 10.54 18.03
N PRO A 31 1.24 11.49 17.08
CA PRO A 31 0.10 11.98 16.31
C PRO A 31 -0.30 11.01 15.17
N MET A 32 0.54 10.03 14.82
CA MET A 32 0.33 9.17 13.65
C MET A 32 1.16 7.89 13.73
N PHE A 33 0.56 6.75 13.37
CA PHE A 33 1.21 5.43 13.33
C PHE A 33 1.21 4.86 11.91
N PRO A 34 2.36 4.48 11.33
CA PRO A 34 2.39 3.74 10.07
C PRO A 34 1.77 2.35 10.28
N PHE A 35 0.79 1.99 9.46
CA PHE A 35 0.08 0.71 9.55
C PHE A 35 0.43 -0.24 8.40
N ALA A 36 0.50 0.28 7.16
CA ALA A 36 0.91 -0.50 6.00
C ALA A 36 1.64 0.35 4.96
N SER A 37 2.52 -0.28 4.19
CA SER A 37 3.18 0.33 3.03
C SER A 37 2.69 -0.36 1.76
N ALA A 38 2.43 0.42 0.71
CA ALA A 38 2.05 -0.07 -0.59
C ALA A 38 3.24 -0.77 -1.28
N PRO A 39 2.95 -1.67 -2.24
CA PRO A 39 3.95 -2.12 -3.19
C PRO A 39 4.57 -0.97 -3.98
N VAL A 40 5.67 -1.26 -4.67
CA VAL A 40 6.37 -0.31 -5.55
C VAL A 40 5.38 0.35 -6.52
N GLU A 41 5.39 1.69 -6.52
CA GLU A 41 4.60 2.55 -7.42
C GLU A 41 3.07 2.33 -7.34
N ALA A 42 2.59 1.72 -6.26
CA ALA A 42 1.17 1.51 -6.01
C ALA A 42 0.59 2.61 -5.10
N ALA A 43 -0.74 2.75 -5.13
CA ALA A 43 -1.49 3.52 -4.13
C ALA A 43 -2.50 2.64 -3.39
N LEU A 44 -2.56 2.83 -2.07
CA LEU A 44 -3.59 2.27 -1.20
C LEU A 44 -4.83 3.17 -1.22
N SER A 45 -6.01 2.59 -1.38
CA SER A 45 -7.27 3.35 -1.40
C SER A 45 -8.47 2.50 -0.98
N GLY A 46 -9.59 3.16 -0.66
CA GLY A 46 -10.85 2.50 -0.34
C GLY A 46 -10.77 1.56 0.87
N PRO A 47 -10.35 2.04 2.06
CA PRO A 47 -10.41 1.24 3.27
C PRO A 47 -11.86 0.93 3.64
N ALA A 48 -12.16 -0.34 3.94
CA ALA A 48 -13.46 -0.77 4.44
C ALA A 48 -13.30 -1.88 5.48
N PHE A 49 -13.82 -1.68 6.69
CA PHE A 49 -13.81 -2.73 7.72
C PHE A 49 -14.99 -3.67 7.56
N THR A 50 -14.80 -4.95 7.91
CA THR A 50 -15.92 -5.83 8.22
C THR A 50 -16.71 -5.29 9.42
N PRO A 51 -18.00 -5.63 9.58
CA PRO A 51 -18.80 -5.10 10.70
C PRO A 51 -18.26 -5.40 12.10
N ASN A 52 -17.48 -6.48 12.24
CA ASN A 52 -16.82 -6.84 13.49
C ASN A 52 -15.40 -6.26 13.63
N GLU A 53 -14.97 -5.41 12.69
CA GLU A 53 -13.66 -4.72 12.67
C GLU A 53 -12.42 -5.63 12.66
N GLN A 54 -12.60 -6.93 12.43
CA GLN A 54 -11.48 -7.89 12.42
C GLN A 54 -10.74 -7.97 11.08
N THR A 55 -11.35 -7.49 9.99
CA THR A 55 -10.76 -7.44 8.66
C THR A 55 -10.86 -6.04 8.09
N LEU A 56 -9.74 -5.51 7.62
CA LEU A 56 -9.69 -4.30 6.79
C LEU A 56 -9.49 -4.70 5.33
N PHE A 57 -10.45 -4.38 4.47
CA PHE A 57 -10.28 -4.43 3.02
C PHE A 57 -9.62 -3.15 2.51
N LEU A 58 -8.66 -3.30 1.59
CA LEU A 58 -7.92 -2.18 1.02
C LEU A 58 -7.58 -2.44 -0.44
N SER A 59 -7.79 -1.45 -1.31
CA SER A 59 -7.42 -1.55 -2.72
C SER A 59 -5.97 -1.16 -2.94
N VAL A 60 -5.18 -2.09 -3.51
CA VAL A 60 -3.87 -1.81 -4.08
C VAL A 60 -4.06 -1.47 -5.55
N ARG A 61 -3.81 -0.21 -5.92
CA ARG A 61 -3.99 0.27 -7.29
C ARG A 61 -2.66 0.46 -8.00
N HIS A 62 -2.68 0.17 -9.30
CA HIS A 62 -1.61 0.43 -10.28
C HIS A 62 -0.19 0.13 -9.79
N PRO A 63 0.09 -1.06 -9.22
CA PRO A 63 1.46 -1.43 -8.89
C PRO A 63 2.35 -1.38 -10.13
N GLY A 64 3.52 -0.75 -10.01
CA GLY A 64 4.44 -0.56 -11.13
C GLY A 64 3.98 0.46 -12.17
N GLU A 65 3.24 1.51 -11.77
CA GLU A 65 2.73 2.55 -12.67
C GLU A 65 3.79 3.17 -13.60
N ALA A 66 5.07 3.23 -13.18
CA ALA A 66 6.15 3.77 -14.01
C ALA A 66 6.82 2.73 -14.93
N SER A 67 6.29 1.51 -15.02
CA SER A 67 6.75 0.49 -15.95
C SER A 67 6.65 0.98 -17.40
N GLN A 68 7.70 0.76 -18.19
CA GLN A 68 7.75 1.16 -19.62
C GLN A 68 7.01 0.18 -20.55
N GLY A 69 6.31 -0.80 -19.97
CA GLY A 69 5.58 -1.84 -20.68
C GLY A 69 5.49 -3.14 -19.86
N SER A 70 4.63 -4.06 -20.29
CA SER A 70 4.42 -5.33 -19.60
C SER A 70 5.63 -6.27 -19.62
N SER A 71 6.57 -6.08 -20.55
CA SER A 71 7.81 -6.85 -20.65
C SER A 71 8.91 -6.39 -19.67
N GLN A 72 8.78 -5.17 -19.12
CA GLN A 72 9.77 -4.57 -18.21
C GLN A 72 9.07 -3.97 -16.98
N PRO A 73 8.42 -4.81 -16.14
CA PRO A 73 7.68 -4.32 -15.00
C PRO A 73 8.62 -3.85 -13.88
N THR A 74 8.33 -2.68 -13.31
CA THR A 74 9.03 -2.13 -12.12
C THR A 74 8.54 -2.75 -10.82
N SER A 75 7.35 -3.36 -10.82
CA SER A 75 6.75 -4.08 -9.70
C SER A 75 6.38 -5.50 -10.10
N LYS A 76 6.48 -6.45 -9.16
CA LYS A 76 6.04 -7.84 -9.35
C LYS A 76 4.87 -8.20 -8.43
N TRP A 77 4.22 -7.21 -7.82
CA TRP A 77 3.09 -7.43 -6.92
C TRP A 77 1.85 -7.96 -7.67
N PRO A 78 1.07 -8.90 -7.09
CA PRO A 78 1.33 -9.65 -5.87
C PRO A 78 2.20 -10.87 -6.19
N HIS A 79 3.47 -10.88 -5.74
CA HIS A 79 4.52 -11.83 -6.14
C HIS A 79 4.10 -13.32 -6.05
N ARG A 80 3.47 -13.87 -7.09
CA ARG A 80 3.14 -15.30 -7.21
C ARG A 80 4.12 -15.96 -8.16
N SER A 81 4.43 -17.23 -7.92
CA SER A 81 5.28 -18.01 -8.83
C SER A 81 4.69 -18.01 -10.23
N GLY A 82 5.49 -17.62 -11.22
CA GLY A 82 5.07 -17.50 -12.61
C GLY A 82 4.44 -16.16 -13.01
N ASP A 83 4.12 -15.28 -12.06
CA ASP A 83 3.59 -13.94 -12.38
C ASP A 83 4.70 -13.04 -12.94
N ARG A 84 4.43 -12.46 -14.11
CA ARG A 84 5.35 -11.57 -14.84
C ARG A 84 4.81 -10.16 -15.01
N ILE A 85 3.57 -9.90 -14.59
CA ILE A 85 2.90 -8.60 -14.78
C ILE A 85 2.27 -8.20 -13.45
N PRO A 86 2.50 -6.96 -12.97
CA PRO A 86 1.91 -6.50 -11.73
C PRO A 86 0.40 -6.34 -11.86
N ARG A 87 -0.34 -6.64 -10.80
CA ARG A 87 -1.81 -6.61 -10.80
C ARG A 87 -2.35 -5.81 -9.62
N SER A 88 -3.34 -4.97 -9.91
CA SER A 88 -4.15 -4.37 -8.85
C SER A 88 -4.96 -5.45 -8.13
N ALA A 89 -5.21 -5.26 -6.84
CA ALA A 89 -5.93 -6.24 -6.03
C ALA A 89 -6.69 -5.56 -4.89
N LEU A 90 -7.80 -6.17 -4.47
CA LEU A 90 -8.39 -5.93 -3.16
C LEU A 90 -7.72 -6.90 -2.18
N VAL A 91 -7.10 -6.38 -1.13
CA VAL A 91 -6.48 -7.20 -0.07
C VAL A 91 -7.33 -7.19 1.19
N ALA A 92 -7.33 -8.30 1.92
CA ALA A 92 -7.89 -8.40 3.25
C ALA A 92 -6.72 -8.42 4.26
N VAL A 93 -6.69 -7.44 5.15
CA VAL A 93 -5.74 -7.37 6.26
C VAL A 93 -6.45 -7.85 7.51
N THR A 94 -5.98 -8.96 8.07
CA THR A 94 -6.56 -9.60 9.25
C THR A 94 -5.51 -9.74 10.35
N ARG A 95 -5.96 -9.91 11.59
CA ARG A 95 -5.09 -10.37 12.67
C ARG A 95 -5.07 -11.91 12.69
N PRO A 96 -3.91 -12.55 12.90
CA PRO A 96 -3.87 -13.99 13.15
C PRO A 96 -4.73 -14.33 14.37
N ILE A 97 -5.52 -15.40 14.27
CA ILE A 97 -6.10 -16.04 15.45
C ILE A 97 -4.95 -16.82 16.09
N LEU A 98 -4.48 -16.36 17.25
CA LEU A 98 -3.57 -17.13 18.11
C LEU A 98 -4.37 -18.18 18.90
#